data_AF-A0A383BRB7-F1
#
_entry.id   AF-A0A383BRB7-F1
#
_cell.length_a   1.000
_cell.length_b   1.000
_cell.length_c   1.000
_cell.angle_alpha   90.00
_cell.angle_beta   90.00
_cell.angle_gamma   90.00
#
_symmetry.space_group_name_H-M   'P 1'
#
loop_
_entity.id
_entity.type
_entity.pdbx_description
1 polymer ?
#
loop_
_entity_poly.entity_id
_entity_poly.type
_entity_poly.pdbx_seq_one_letter_code
_entity_poly.pdbx_strand_id
1 'polypeptide(L)'
;ESFDPSADSIRDRLRVILQMAVVLTYFTGVPVVKVGRIAGQFAKPRSSDTETVDGLELPAFRGHIVNDIGFTEGERTADPSRLLTAYNRAAATLNLLRAFTKGGFADLSRVHQWNREFVAASPVGQRYDALAAEIDRAVQFMRACGVTSERLSELSQVDFYTSHEALLLGYEEALTRRDSLTGGWYDCSAHMLWIGDRTRQLDGAHIEFLRGVHNPLGCKVGPSATPNEVLALCEALNPDRMPG
;
A
#
# COMPACT_ATOMS: atom_id res chain seq x y z
N GLU A 1 -3.73 -0.77 -9.21
CA GLU A 1 -4.97 0.00 -9.26
C GLU A 1 -5.29 0.29 -10.72
N SER A 2 -6.57 0.37 -11.06
CA SER A 2 -7.05 0.95 -12.31
C SER A 2 -7.51 2.39 -12.07
N PHE A 3 -7.80 3.15 -13.13
CA PHE A 3 -8.24 4.53 -13.00
C PHE A 3 -9.69 4.72 -12.56
N ASP A 4 -10.46 3.64 -12.39
CA ASP A 4 -11.87 3.69 -11.99
C ASP A 4 -12.13 3.05 -10.61
N PRO A 5 -11.45 3.45 -9.52
CA PRO A 5 -11.87 3.03 -8.20
C PRO A 5 -13.09 3.86 -7.78
N SER A 6 -14.19 3.19 -7.42
CA SER A 6 -15.30 3.85 -6.73
C SER A 6 -14.94 4.16 -5.27
N ALA A 7 -15.63 5.13 -4.66
CA ALA A 7 -15.49 5.42 -3.24
C ALA A 7 -15.78 4.17 -2.38
N ASP A 8 -16.76 3.35 -2.79
CA ASP A 8 -17.07 2.07 -2.15
C ASP A 8 -15.90 1.09 -2.24
N SER A 9 -15.25 0.96 -3.41
CA SER A 9 -14.09 0.07 -3.56
C SER A 9 -12.92 0.48 -2.66
N ILE A 10 -12.67 1.79 -2.53
CA ILE A 10 -11.62 2.32 -1.64
C ILE A 10 -11.98 2.03 -0.18
N ARG A 11 -13.22 2.33 0.22
CA ARG A 11 -13.76 2.05 1.56
C ARG A 11 -13.62 0.58 1.92
N ASP A 12 -14.01 -0.31 1.01
CA ASP A 12 -14.06 -1.75 1.28
C ASP A 12 -12.65 -2.35 1.39
N ARG A 13 -11.69 -1.87 0.59
CA ARG A 13 -10.26 -2.22 0.77
C ARG A 13 -9.73 -1.76 2.13
N LEU A 14 -10.02 -0.52 2.52
CA LEU A 14 -9.64 0.00 3.84
C LEU A 14 -10.28 -0.84 4.96
N ARG A 15 -11.58 -1.15 4.84
CA ARG A 15 -12.32 -2.01 5.79
C ARG A 15 -11.59 -3.34 6.00
N VAL A 16 -11.25 -4.05 4.93
CA VAL A 16 -10.53 -5.34 5.03
C VAL A 16 -9.19 -5.19 5.76
N ILE A 17 -8.39 -4.16 5.44
CA ILE A 17 -7.09 -3.94 6.11
C ILE A 17 -7.29 -3.67 7.61
N LEU A 18 -8.28 -2.85 7.98
CA LEU A 18 -8.57 -2.55 9.39
C LEU A 18 -9.06 -3.79 10.15
N GLN A 19 -9.91 -4.61 9.51
CA GLN A 19 -10.38 -5.88 10.08
C GLN A 19 -9.22 -6.82 10.41
N MET A 20 -8.28 -6.98 9.48
CA MET A 20 -7.06 -7.77 9.69
C MET A 20 -6.18 -7.16 10.79
N ALA A 21 -6.02 -5.84 10.80
CA ALA A 21 -5.17 -5.16 11.77
C ALA A 21 -5.65 -5.36 13.21
N VAL A 22 -6.96 -5.32 13.48
CA VAL A 22 -7.52 -5.58 14.81
C VAL A 22 -7.26 -7.00 15.27
N VAL A 23 -7.46 -7.98 14.38
CA VAL A 23 -7.18 -9.40 14.68
C VAL A 23 -5.70 -9.61 15.00
N LEU A 24 -4.81 -9.06 14.18
CA LEU A 24 -3.37 -9.16 14.39
C LEU A 24 -2.96 -8.49 15.71
N THR A 25 -3.45 -7.26 15.98
CA THR A 25 -3.15 -6.53 17.22
C THR A 25 -3.56 -7.33 18.46
N TYR A 26 -4.74 -7.95 18.42
CA TYR A 26 -5.22 -8.78 19.52
C TYR A 26 -4.32 -10.00 19.76
N PHE A 27 -3.95 -10.73 18.70
CA PHE A 27 -3.15 -11.94 18.83
C PHE A 27 -1.67 -11.69 19.17
N THR A 28 -1.08 -10.66 18.58
CA THR A 28 0.35 -10.37 18.80
C THR A 28 0.57 -9.56 20.07
N GLY A 29 -0.46 -8.88 20.58
CA GLY A 29 -0.35 -8.01 21.75
C GLY A 29 0.49 -6.75 21.52
N VAL A 30 0.83 -6.44 20.26
CA VAL A 30 1.66 -5.28 19.90
C VAL A 30 0.98 -4.42 18.81
N PRO A 31 1.30 -3.12 18.72
CA PRO A 31 0.73 -2.25 17.71
C PRO A 31 1.00 -2.75 16.27
N VAL A 32 -0.04 -2.75 15.44
CA VAL A 32 0.07 -3.09 14.01
C VAL A 32 0.10 -1.82 13.17
N VAL A 33 1.18 -1.63 12.41
CA VAL A 33 1.32 -0.56 11.41
C VAL A 33 0.55 -0.94 10.15
N LYS A 34 -0.36 -0.07 9.69
CA LYS A 34 -1.21 -0.32 8.53
C LYS A 34 -0.65 0.40 7.31
N VAL A 35 -0.16 -0.37 6.34
CA VAL A 35 0.37 0.15 5.07
C VAL A 35 -0.41 -0.47 3.91
N GLY A 36 -1.12 0.37 3.15
CA GLY A 36 -1.92 -0.06 2.01
C GLY A 36 -1.16 0.04 0.69
N ARG A 37 -1.34 -0.95 -0.19
CA ARG A 37 -0.95 -0.86 -1.61
C ARG A 37 -2.03 -0.11 -2.40
N ILE A 38 -2.08 1.20 -2.21
CA ILE A 38 -3.21 2.05 -2.63
C ILE A 38 -2.74 3.49 -2.85
N ALA A 39 -3.47 4.23 -3.69
CA ALA A 39 -3.19 5.62 -4.06
C ALA A 39 -1.84 5.83 -4.77
N GLY A 40 -1.48 4.91 -5.69
CA GLY A 40 -0.24 5.06 -6.47
C GLY A 40 0.20 3.79 -7.20
N GLN A 41 -0.41 2.65 -6.91
CA GLN A 41 -0.03 1.35 -7.45
C GLN A 41 -0.56 1.12 -8.88
N PHE A 42 -0.28 2.03 -9.80
CA PHE A 42 -0.78 1.97 -11.18
C PHE A 42 0.17 1.24 -12.13
N ALA A 43 1.48 1.34 -11.93
CA ALA A 43 2.47 0.70 -12.78
C ALA A 43 2.57 -0.83 -12.54
N LYS A 44 2.95 -1.58 -13.57
CA LYS A 44 3.11 -3.04 -13.55
C LYS A 44 4.40 -3.47 -14.26
N PRO A 45 5.32 -4.18 -13.59
CA PRO A 45 6.45 -4.79 -14.27
C PRO A 45 5.95 -5.96 -15.13
N ARG A 46 6.54 -6.16 -16.31
CA ARG A 46 6.21 -7.25 -17.23
C ARG A 46 7.45 -8.08 -17.51
N SER A 47 7.26 -9.36 -17.80
CA SER A 47 8.32 -10.30 -18.17
C SER A 47 8.72 -10.20 -19.64
N SER A 48 7.87 -9.62 -20.47
CA SER A 48 8.09 -9.37 -21.90
C SER A 48 7.68 -7.94 -22.22
N ASP A 49 8.34 -7.34 -23.20
CA ASP A 49 8.02 -6.00 -23.66
C ASP A 49 6.76 -5.96 -24.54
N THR A 50 6.43 -7.10 -25.16
CA THR A 50 5.28 -7.29 -26.05
C THR A 50 4.41 -8.45 -25.59
N GLU A 51 3.18 -8.47 -26.11
CA GLU A 51 2.17 -9.51 -25.95
C GLU A 51 1.60 -9.83 -27.34
N THR A 52 1.45 -11.13 -27.65
CA THR A 52 0.92 -11.59 -28.94
C THR A 52 -0.42 -12.28 -28.72
N VAL A 53 -1.45 -11.82 -29.42
CA VAL A 53 -2.80 -12.42 -29.43
C VAL A 53 -3.23 -12.58 -30.88
N ASP A 54 -3.67 -13.79 -31.26
CA ASP A 54 -4.13 -14.12 -32.61
C ASP A 54 -3.16 -13.70 -33.75
N GLY A 55 -1.85 -13.79 -33.49
CA GLY A 55 -0.79 -13.45 -34.45
C GLY A 55 -0.44 -11.96 -34.54
N LEU A 56 -1.16 -11.09 -33.83
CA LEU A 56 -0.82 -9.66 -33.71
C LEU A 56 0.04 -9.44 -32.46
N GLU A 57 1.21 -8.84 -32.63
CA GLU A 57 2.12 -8.47 -31.54
C GLU A 57 1.99 -6.97 -31.20
N LEU A 58 1.69 -6.67 -29.93
CA LEU A 58 1.56 -5.30 -29.42
C LEU A 58 2.38 -5.11 -28.13
N PRO A 59 2.69 -3.86 -27.73
CA PRO A 59 3.30 -3.61 -26.43
C PRO A 59 2.50 -4.22 -25.28
N ALA A 60 3.20 -4.74 -24.28
CA ALA A 60 2.58 -5.29 -23.09
C ALA A 60 1.86 -4.18 -22.29
N PHE A 61 0.70 -4.51 -21.71
CA PHE A 61 0.08 -3.63 -20.71
C PHE A 61 1.00 -3.46 -19.49
N ARG A 62 1.43 -2.22 -19.22
CA ARG A 62 2.36 -1.87 -18.13
C ARG A 62 1.67 -1.15 -16.98
N GLY A 63 0.34 -1.26 -16.93
CA GLY A 63 -0.49 -0.58 -15.94
C GLY A 63 -1.04 0.74 -16.47
N HIS A 64 -2.17 1.19 -15.89
CA HIS A 64 -2.94 2.32 -16.43
C HIS A 64 -2.17 3.65 -16.47
N ILE A 65 -1.11 3.79 -15.69
CA ILE A 65 -0.21 4.96 -15.74
C ILE A 65 0.64 5.02 -17.02
N VAL A 66 0.79 3.91 -17.75
CA VAL A 66 1.55 3.83 -19.00
C VAL A 66 0.62 3.71 -20.20
N ASN A 67 -0.24 2.69 -20.23
CA ASN A 67 -1.12 2.35 -21.35
C ASN A 67 -2.39 1.64 -20.85
N ASP A 68 -3.32 1.32 -21.75
CA ASP A 68 -4.58 0.65 -21.41
C ASP A 68 -4.53 -0.88 -21.53
N ILE A 69 -5.51 -1.53 -20.90
CA ILE A 69 -5.59 -3.00 -20.84
C ILE A 69 -6.03 -3.61 -22.17
N GLY A 70 -6.84 -2.89 -22.96
CA GLY A 70 -7.37 -3.33 -24.24
C GLY A 70 -6.25 -3.69 -25.24
N PHE A 71 -6.53 -4.66 -26.11
CA PHE A 71 -5.55 -5.22 -27.04
C PHE A 71 -5.70 -4.58 -28.43
N THR A 72 -5.48 -3.27 -28.50
CA THR A 72 -5.42 -2.51 -29.75
C THR A 72 -4.16 -1.63 -29.77
N GLU A 73 -3.69 -1.27 -30.97
CA GLU A 73 -2.48 -0.46 -31.13
C GLU A 73 -2.60 0.89 -30.38
N GLY A 74 -3.74 1.56 -30.51
CA GLY A 74 -4.02 2.81 -29.81
C GLY A 74 -4.02 2.67 -28.29
N GLU A 75 -4.65 1.61 -27.76
CA GLU A 75 -4.71 1.38 -26.30
C GLU A 75 -3.37 0.95 -25.70
N ARG A 76 -2.56 0.19 -26.44
CA ARG A 76 -1.25 -0.28 -25.97
C ARG A 76 -0.12 0.74 -26.12
N THR A 77 -0.34 1.81 -26.88
CA THR A 77 0.60 2.92 -27.00
C THR A 77 0.77 3.64 -25.67
N ALA A 78 2.01 3.90 -25.27
CA ALA A 78 2.31 4.64 -24.04
C ALA A 78 1.86 6.10 -24.16
N ASP A 79 1.12 6.59 -23.17
CA ASP A 79 0.56 7.95 -23.18
C ASP A 79 1.01 8.72 -21.93
N PRO A 80 1.87 9.74 -22.06
CA PRO A 80 2.39 10.50 -20.92
C PRO A 80 1.30 11.32 -20.21
N SER A 81 0.16 11.62 -20.83
CA SER A 81 -0.95 12.31 -20.16
C SER A 81 -1.53 11.48 -18.99
N ARG A 82 -1.35 10.15 -19.03
CA ARG A 82 -1.76 9.23 -17.97
C ARG A 82 -1.00 9.43 -16.66
N LEU A 83 0.17 10.08 -16.68
CA LEU A 83 0.90 10.47 -15.46
C LEU A 83 0.07 11.44 -14.62
N LEU A 84 -0.54 12.44 -15.25
CA LEU A 84 -1.41 13.41 -14.57
C LEU A 84 -2.70 12.75 -14.07
N THR A 85 -3.27 11.85 -14.86
CA THR A 85 -4.44 11.06 -14.44
C THR A 85 -4.12 10.21 -13.21
N ALA A 86 -2.99 9.49 -13.21
CA ALA A 86 -2.54 8.69 -12.08
C ALA A 86 -2.35 9.55 -10.81
N TYR A 87 -1.70 10.72 -10.95
CA TYR A 87 -1.56 11.68 -9.85
C TYR A 87 -2.91 12.11 -9.27
N ASN A 88 -3.83 12.56 -10.12
CA ASN A 88 -5.15 13.03 -9.69
C ASN A 88 -5.94 11.91 -8.99
N ARG A 89 -5.86 10.67 -9.50
CA ARG A 89 -6.50 9.50 -8.88
C ARG A 89 -5.86 9.12 -7.55
N ALA A 90 -4.54 9.16 -7.44
CA ALA A 90 -3.80 8.95 -6.19
C ALA A 90 -4.21 9.98 -5.13
N ALA A 91 -4.19 11.27 -5.49
CA ALA A 91 -4.55 12.36 -4.59
C ALA A 91 -6.00 12.25 -4.09
N ALA A 92 -6.97 11.99 -4.99
CA ALA A 92 -8.36 11.80 -4.62
C ALA A 92 -8.56 10.58 -3.70
N THR A 93 -7.88 9.47 -4.00
CA THR A 93 -7.93 8.24 -3.18
C THR A 93 -7.36 8.48 -1.79
N LEU A 94 -6.18 9.12 -1.69
CA LEU A 94 -5.55 9.44 -0.42
C LEU A 94 -6.39 10.41 0.41
N ASN A 95 -7.01 11.40 -0.22
CA ASN A 95 -7.93 12.31 0.46
C ASN A 95 -9.11 11.55 1.11
N LEU A 96 -9.71 10.63 0.37
CA LEU A 96 -10.80 9.80 0.88
C LEU A 96 -10.34 8.86 2.01
N LEU A 97 -9.16 8.25 1.89
CA LEU A 97 -8.57 7.43 2.94
C LEU A 97 -8.34 8.24 4.23
N ARG A 98 -7.81 9.46 4.13
CA ARG A 98 -7.63 10.36 5.27
C ARG A 98 -8.97 10.71 5.92
N ALA A 99 -10.01 10.97 5.11
CA ALA A 99 -11.36 11.23 5.60
C ALA A 99 -11.94 10.04 6.37
N PHE A 100 -11.81 8.81 5.85
CA PHE A 100 -12.30 7.61 6.56
C PHE A 100 -11.51 7.33 7.84
N THR A 101 -10.19 7.45 7.80
CA THR A 101 -9.33 7.07 8.92
C THR A 101 -9.36 8.06 10.07
N LYS A 102 -9.67 9.33 9.82
CA LYS A 102 -9.79 10.38 10.84
C LYS A 102 -11.24 10.77 11.16
N GLY A 103 -12.18 10.49 10.27
CA GLY A 103 -13.61 10.84 10.38
C GLY A 103 -14.49 9.77 11.05
N GLY A 104 -13.90 8.84 11.82
CA GLY A 104 -14.64 7.85 12.62
C GLY A 104 -15.10 6.60 11.87
N PHE A 105 -14.81 6.44 10.57
CA PHE A 105 -15.04 5.15 9.90
C PHE A 105 -14.12 4.07 10.49
N ALA A 106 -12.88 4.44 10.83
CA ALA A 106 -11.90 3.54 11.42
C ALA A 106 -12.05 3.30 12.93
N ASP A 107 -13.17 3.70 13.54
CA ASP A 107 -13.43 3.49 14.95
C ASP A 107 -13.42 2.00 15.31
N LEU A 108 -12.71 1.63 16.38
CA LEU A 108 -12.50 0.25 16.78
C LEU A 108 -13.82 -0.52 16.97
N SER A 109 -14.86 0.15 17.47
CA SER A 109 -16.17 -0.49 17.68
C SER A 109 -16.87 -0.83 16.37
N ARG A 110 -16.71 -0.01 15.32
CA ARG A 110 -17.22 -0.28 13.98
C ARG A 110 -16.45 -1.39 13.30
N VAL A 111 -15.11 -1.37 13.41
CA VAL A 111 -14.25 -2.43 12.86
C VAL A 111 -14.59 -3.79 13.47
N HIS A 112 -14.84 -3.82 14.77
CA HIS A 112 -15.27 -5.02 15.47
C HIS A 112 -16.65 -5.51 15.01
N GLN A 113 -17.62 -4.61 14.80
CA GLN A 113 -18.92 -4.97 14.23
C GLN A 113 -18.78 -5.65 12.88
N TRP A 114 -17.92 -5.13 11.99
CA TRP A 114 -17.68 -5.73 10.69
C TRP A 114 -17.07 -7.13 10.74
N ASN A 115 -16.20 -7.39 11.73
CA ASN A 115 -15.66 -8.73 11.94
C ASN A 115 -16.76 -9.72 12.33
N ARG A 116 -17.69 -9.32 13.20
CA ARG A 116 -18.84 -10.18 13.55
C ARG A 116 -19.74 -10.46 12.35
N GLU A 117 -20.04 -9.45 11.54
CA GLU A 117 -20.82 -9.62 10.30
C GLU A 117 -20.14 -10.58 9.32
N PHE A 118 -18.83 -10.45 9.13
CA PHE A 118 -18.05 -11.35 8.27
C PHE A 118 -18.08 -12.79 8.76
N VAL A 119 -17.88 -13.00 10.06
CA VAL A 119 -17.88 -14.34 10.66
C VAL A 119 -19.28 -14.97 10.54
N ALA A 120 -20.34 -14.22 10.85
CA ALA A 120 -21.72 -14.70 10.75
C ALA A 120 -22.14 -15.07 9.32
N ALA A 121 -21.58 -14.40 8.31
CA ALA A 121 -21.89 -14.65 6.89
C ALA A 121 -21.03 -15.77 6.26
N SER A 122 -19.99 -16.26 6.95
CA SER A 122 -19.01 -17.19 6.37
C SER A 122 -19.33 -18.65 6.75
N PRO A 123 -19.38 -19.60 5.78
CA PRO A 123 -19.50 -21.03 6.07
C PRO A 123 -18.36 -21.60 6.93
N VAL A 124 -17.20 -20.93 6.94
CA VAL A 124 -16.02 -21.27 7.76
C VAL A 124 -15.97 -20.41 9.04
N GLY A 125 -16.97 -19.55 9.26
CA GLY A 125 -17.06 -18.59 10.35
C GLY A 125 -17.00 -19.21 11.73
N GLN A 126 -17.51 -20.43 11.92
CA GLN A 126 -17.45 -21.15 13.19
C GLN A 126 -16.03 -21.28 13.75
N ARG A 127 -15.01 -21.35 12.87
CA ARG A 127 -13.60 -21.40 13.29
C ARG A 127 -13.10 -20.07 13.87
N TYR A 128 -13.74 -18.96 13.49
CA TYR A 128 -13.40 -17.60 13.89
C TYR A 128 -14.36 -17.02 14.95
N ASP A 129 -15.46 -17.70 15.27
CA ASP A 129 -16.43 -17.27 16.29
C ASP A 129 -15.78 -17.09 17.66
N ALA A 130 -14.98 -18.07 18.10
CA ALA A 130 -14.30 -18.01 19.39
C ALA A 130 -13.38 -16.78 19.49
N LEU A 131 -12.63 -16.51 18.42
CA LEU A 131 -11.76 -15.34 18.30
C LEU A 131 -12.54 -14.02 18.30
N ALA A 132 -13.62 -13.96 17.51
CA ALA A 132 -14.45 -12.75 17.46
C ALA A 132 -15.07 -12.46 18.84
N ALA A 133 -15.50 -13.49 19.56
CA ALA A 133 -16.03 -13.36 20.92
C ALA A 133 -14.95 -12.94 21.94
N GLU A 134 -13.71 -13.39 21.76
CA GLU A 134 -12.57 -12.95 22.57
C GLU A 134 -12.25 -11.47 22.39
N ILE A 135 -12.16 -11.01 21.14
CA ILE A 135 -11.97 -9.59 20.83
C ILE A 135 -13.14 -8.75 21.39
N ASP A 136 -14.37 -9.26 21.30
CA ASP A 136 -15.55 -8.60 21.86
C ASP A 136 -15.42 -8.39 23.37
N ARG A 137 -15.00 -9.43 24.11
CA ARG A 137 -14.76 -9.34 25.55
C ARG A 137 -13.65 -8.32 25.88
N ALA A 138 -12.57 -8.29 25.10
CA ALA A 138 -11.49 -7.33 25.31
C ALA A 138 -11.95 -5.87 25.08
N VAL A 139 -12.72 -5.62 24.02
CA VAL A 139 -13.28 -4.29 23.75
C VAL A 139 -14.28 -3.88 24.85
N GLN A 140 -15.11 -4.81 25.32
CA GLN A 140 -16.03 -4.56 26.44
C GLN A 140 -15.27 -4.28 27.74
N PHE A 141 -14.18 -5.01 28.01
CA PHE A 141 -13.32 -4.78 29.16
C PHE A 141 -12.70 -3.37 29.12
N MET A 142 -12.13 -2.96 27.98
CA MET A 142 -11.61 -1.60 27.81
C MET A 142 -12.68 -0.54 28.10
N ARG A 143 -13.89 -0.72 27.57
CA ARG A 143 -15.02 0.18 27.85
C ARG A 143 -15.39 0.22 29.33
N ALA A 144 -15.43 -0.93 30.00
CA ALA A 144 -15.71 -1.03 31.44
C ALA A 144 -14.63 -0.34 32.29
N CYS A 145 -13.38 -0.32 31.83
CA CYS A 145 -12.29 0.45 32.43
C CYS A 145 -12.34 1.95 32.10
N GLY A 146 -13.34 2.43 31.35
CA GLY A 146 -13.47 3.83 30.95
C GLY A 146 -12.61 4.22 29.75
N VAL A 147 -12.05 3.26 29.03
CA VAL A 147 -11.28 3.44 27.80
C VAL A 147 -12.26 3.40 26.63
N THR A 148 -12.75 4.57 26.21
CA THR A 148 -13.77 4.70 25.16
C THR A 148 -13.34 5.68 24.05
N SER A 149 -13.94 5.53 22.86
CA SER A 149 -13.67 6.36 21.69
C SER A 149 -13.98 7.85 21.90
N GLU A 150 -14.90 8.19 22.80
CA GLU A 150 -15.23 9.58 23.15
C GLU A 150 -14.15 10.25 24.01
N ARG A 151 -13.35 9.44 24.74
CA ARG A 151 -12.29 9.92 25.63
C ARG A 151 -10.90 9.82 25.01
N LEU A 152 -10.69 8.88 24.10
CA LEU A 152 -9.40 8.60 23.47
C LEU A 152 -9.55 8.60 21.96
N SER A 153 -9.00 9.63 21.32
CA SER A 153 -8.98 9.75 19.85
C SER A 153 -8.24 8.60 19.17
N GLU A 154 -7.30 7.96 19.88
CA GLU A 154 -6.56 6.77 19.41
C GLU A 154 -7.46 5.55 19.15
N LEU A 155 -8.67 5.51 19.75
CA LEU A 155 -9.65 4.46 19.51
C LEU A 155 -10.62 4.77 18.35
N SER A 156 -10.78 6.05 18.01
CA SER A 156 -11.69 6.51 16.95
C SER A 156 -10.97 6.85 15.64
N GLN A 157 -9.65 7.04 15.70
CA GLN A 157 -8.81 7.36 14.56
C GLN A 157 -7.70 6.33 14.39
N VAL A 158 -7.30 6.11 13.15
CA VAL A 158 -6.21 5.18 12.81
C VAL A 158 -5.22 5.87 11.90
N ASP A 159 -3.93 5.60 12.09
CA ASP A 159 -2.92 5.93 11.09
C ASP A 159 -2.89 4.86 10.02
N PHE A 160 -2.97 5.32 8.77
CA PHE A 160 -2.94 4.49 7.59
C PHE A 160 -2.00 5.12 6.57
N TYR A 161 -1.01 4.34 6.17
CA TYR A 161 0.04 4.76 5.25
C TYR A 161 -0.20 4.15 3.87
N THR A 162 0.31 4.82 2.83
CA THR A 162 0.22 4.36 1.43
C THR A 162 1.57 3.88 0.95
N SER A 163 1.53 2.96 -0.01
CA SER A 163 2.72 2.41 -0.65
C SER A 163 2.45 1.97 -2.08
N HIS A 164 3.50 2.06 -2.90
CA HIS A 164 3.54 1.43 -4.22
C HIS A 164 4.98 1.04 -4.60
N GLU A 165 5.08 0.27 -5.68
CA GLU A 165 6.36 -0.03 -6.31
C GLU A 165 6.86 1.22 -7.01
N ALA A 166 8.01 1.76 -6.59
CA ALA A 166 8.67 2.86 -7.29
C ALA A 166 9.21 2.31 -8.61
N LEU A 167 8.37 2.28 -9.64
CA LEU A 167 8.68 1.60 -10.90
C LEU A 167 8.96 2.59 -12.02
N LEU A 168 8.11 3.61 -12.15
CA LEU A 168 8.19 4.59 -13.23
C LEU A 168 8.93 5.83 -12.73
N LEU A 169 10.27 5.79 -12.77
CA LEU A 169 11.11 6.78 -12.09
C LEU A 169 10.85 8.24 -12.49
N GLY A 170 10.42 8.52 -13.73
CA GLY A 170 10.04 9.89 -14.11
C GLY A 170 8.81 10.43 -13.35
N TYR A 171 7.91 9.54 -12.91
CA TYR A 171 6.79 9.90 -12.04
C TYR A 171 7.25 10.12 -10.59
N GLU A 172 8.10 9.23 -10.09
CA GLU A 172 8.65 9.30 -8.73
C GLU A 172 9.53 10.55 -8.55
N GLU A 173 10.39 10.84 -9.52
CA GLU A 173 11.24 12.05 -9.56
C GLU A 173 10.36 13.31 -9.53
N ALA A 174 9.32 13.36 -10.36
CA ALA A 174 8.40 14.49 -10.40
C ALA A 174 7.63 14.70 -9.09
N LEU A 175 7.54 13.70 -8.21
CA LEU A 175 6.90 13.76 -6.88
C LEU A 175 7.90 13.79 -5.71
N THR A 176 9.20 13.79 -6.01
CA THR A 176 10.24 13.95 -5.00
C THR A 176 10.41 15.40 -4.58
N ARG A 177 10.42 15.66 -3.27
CA ARG A 177 10.47 17.00 -2.68
C ARG A 177 11.55 17.06 -1.61
N ARG A 178 12.12 18.24 -1.44
CA ARG A 178 13.02 18.52 -0.33
C ARG A 178 12.20 18.99 0.86
N ASP A 179 12.34 18.32 1.99
CA ASP A 179 11.70 18.73 3.23
C ASP A 179 12.26 20.10 3.66
N SER A 180 11.36 21.01 4.03
CA SER A 180 11.72 22.40 4.32
C SER A 180 12.47 22.58 5.65
N LEU A 181 12.40 21.61 6.56
CA LEU A 181 12.98 21.71 7.90
C LEU A 181 14.35 21.02 7.98
N THR A 182 14.44 19.81 7.44
CA THR A 182 15.62 18.95 7.49
C THR A 182 16.50 19.11 6.24
N GLY A 183 15.92 19.57 5.13
CA GLY A 183 16.59 19.61 3.83
C GLY A 183 16.80 18.24 3.19
N GLY A 184 16.27 17.16 3.77
CA GLY A 184 16.32 15.81 3.21
C GLY A 184 15.35 15.64 2.03
N TRP A 185 15.64 14.68 1.14
CA TRP A 185 14.77 14.36 0.02
C TRP A 185 13.79 13.26 0.38
N TYR A 186 12.53 13.45 0.01
CA TYR A 186 11.46 12.46 0.16
C TYR A 186 10.72 12.33 -1.16
N ASP A 187 10.54 11.12 -1.63
CA ASP A 187 9.54 10.86 -2.64
C ASP A 187 8.16 10.96 -2.00
N CYS A 188 7.44 12.03 -2.33
CA CYS A 188 6.12 12.33 -1.76
C CYS A 188 4.98 11.68 -2.56
N SER A 189 5.28 10.75 -3.48
CA SER A 189 4.27 9.95 -4.17
C SER A 189 3.55 8.98 -3.23
N ALA A 190 4.22 8.48 -2.20
CA ALA A 190 3.67 7.63 -1.13
C ALA A 190 4.47 7.76 0.17
N HIS A 191 3.98 7.15 1.25
CA HIS A 191 4.69 7.15 2.52
C HIS A 191 5.86 6.16 2.50
N MET A 192 5.62 4.95 1.97
CA MET A 192 6.59 3.87 1.85
C MET A 192 6.68 3.42 0.40
N LEU A 193 7.89 3.17 -0.08
CA LEU A 193 8.13 2.72 -1.45
C LEU A 193 8.87 1.40 -1.44
N TRP A 194 8.72 0.60 -2.49
CA TRP A 194 9.54 -0.60 -2.64
C TRP A 194 10.08 -0.81 -4.04
N ILE A 195 11.17 -1.58 -4.07
CA ILE A 195 11.83 -2.07 -5.29
C ILE A 195 11.30 -3.46 -5.64
N GLY A 196 10.91 -3.64 -6.90
CA GLY A 196 10.46 -4.92 -7.43
C GLY A 196 11.60 -5.92 -7.59
N ASP A 197 11.27 -7.21 -7.61
CA ASP A 197 12.29 -8.28 -7.75
C ASP A 197 13.00 -8.23 -9.12
N ARG A 198 12.38 -7.61 -10.12
CA ARG A 198 12.94 -7.41 -11.47
C ARG A 198 13.74 -6.12 -11.63
N THR A 199 13.70 -5.23 -10.64
CA THR A 199 14.29 -3.89 -10.69
C THR A 199 15.28 -3.62 -9.55
N ARG A 200 15.78 -4.68 -8.90
CA ARG A 200 16.70 -4.60 -7.76
C ARG A 200 18.17 -4.84 -8.13
N GLN A 201 18.56 -4.58 -9.37
CA GLN A 201 19.96 -4.63 -9.77
C GLN A 201 20.74 -3.59 -8.97
N LEU A 202 21.86 -3.98 -8.33
CA LEU A 202 22.61 -3.12 -7.41
C LEU A 202 23.12 -1.82 -8.06
N ASP A 203 23.50 -1.90 -9.33
CA ASP A 203 23.92 -0.80 -10.19
C ASP A 203 22.75 -0.19 -11.00
N GLY A 204 21.53 -0.60 -10.69
CA GLY A 204 20.32 -0.19 -11.39
C GLY A 204 19.75 1.15 -10.91
N ALA A 205 19.00 1.80 -11.81
CA ALA A 205 18.42 3.13 -11.57
C ALA A 205 17.47 3.17 -10.36
N HIS A 206 16.74 2.09 -10.06
CA HIS A 206 15.82 2.05 -8.92
C HIS A 206 16.53 2.05 -7.57
N ILE A 207 17.68 1.36 -7.47
CA ILE A 207 18.54 1.41 -6.29
C ILE A 207 19.13 2.80 -6.15
N GLU A 208 19.67 3.36 -7.24
CA GLU A 208 20.22 4.72 -7.27
C GLU A 208 19.21 5.78 -6.82
N PHE A 209 17.98 5.70 -7.31
CA PHE A 209 16.93 6.64 -6.95
C PHE A 209 16.57 6.52 -5.47
N LEU A 210 16.28 5.29 -5.00
CA LEU A 210 15.75 5.11 -3.65
C LEU A 210 16.79 5.22 -2.55
N ARG A 211 18.09 4.99 -2.82
CA ARG A 211 19.14 5.31 -1.82
C ARG A 211 19.24 6.81 -1.51
N GLY A 212 18.69 7.67 -2.37
CA GLY A 212 18.71 9.12 -2.23
C GLY A 212 17.51 9.72 -1.48
N VAL A 213 16.48 8.92 -1.16
CA VAL A 213 15.28 9.39 -0.45
C VAL A 213 15.20 8.83 0.96
N HIS A 214 14.59 9.60 1.86
CA HIS A 214 14.46 9.26 3.28
C HIS A 214 13.14 8.54 3.63
N ASN A 215 12.37 8.12 2.63
CA ASN A 215 11.20 7.27 2.85
C ASN A 215 11.63 5.92 3.46
N PRO A 216 10.78 5.27 4.28
CA PRO A 216 10.93 3.85 4.56
C PRO A 216 10.88 3.05 3.25
N LEU A 217 11.82 2.12 3.08
CA LEU A 217 12.01 1.37 1.85
C LEU A 217 11.74 -0.12 2.04
N GLY A 218 11.26 -0.75 0.98
CA GLY A 218 11.19 -2.20 0.86
C GLY A 218 11.96 -2.66 -0.36
N CYS A 219 12.48 -3.88 -0.32
CA CYS A 219 13.04 -4.54 -1.49
C CYS A 219 12.48 -5.95 -1.55
N LYS A 220 11.88 -6.33 -2.68
CA LYS A 220 11.45 -7.72 -2.86
C LYS A 220 12.68 -8.61 -2.97
N VAL A 221 12.67 -9.73 -2.24
CA VAL A 221 13.71 -10.75 -2.29
C VAL A 221 13.06 -12.03 -2.80
N GLY A 222 13.28 -12.35 -4.08
CA GLY A 222 12.81 -13.58 -4.70
C GLY A 222 13.64 -14.81 -4.33
N PRO A 223 13.21 -16.01 -4.73
CA PRO A 223 13.89 -17.28 -4.40
C PRO A 223 15.28 -17.42 -5.03
N SER A 224 15.63 -16.61 -6.03
CA SER A 224 16.95 -16.59 -6.66
C SER A 224 17.97 -15.72 -5.94
N ALA A 225 17.56 -14.93 -4.94
CA ALA A 225 18.45 -14.01 -4.25
C ALA A 225 19.47 -14.76 -3.39
N THR A 226 20.74 -14.39 -3.50
CA THR A 226 21.80 -14.94 -2.63
C THR A 226 21.95 -14.10 -1.35
N PRO A 227 22.45 -14.68 -0.23
CA PRO A 227 22.73 -13.90 0.97
C PRO A 227 23.64 -12.69 0.73
N ASN A 228 24.65 -12.84 -0.13
CA ASN A 228 25.58 -11.77 -0.48
C ASN A 228 24.88 -10.63 -1.22
N GLU A 229 23.98 -10.94 -2.15
CA GLU A 229 23.15 -9.92 -2.81
C GLU A 229 22.27 -9.16 -1.82
N VAL A 230 21.63 -9.87 -0.88
CA VAL A 230 20.76 -9.24 0.13
C VAL A 230 21.57 -8.32 1.05
N LEU A 231 22.76 -8.74 1.48
CA LEU A 231 23.66 -7.89 2.27
C LEU A 231 24.07 -6.62 1.50
N ALA A 232 24.45 -6.77 0.23
CA ALA A 232 24.80 -5.63 -0.62
C ALA A 232 23.61 -4.67 -0.84
N LEU A 233 22.39 -5.20 -0.97
CA LEU A 233 21.17 -4.37 -1.06
C LEU A 233 20.93 -3.59 0.25
N CYS A 234 21.11 -4.23 1.40
CA CYS A 234 21.00 -3.55 2.70
C CYS A 234 22.05 -2.45 2.86
N GLU A 235 23.30 -2.69 2.45
CA GLU A 235 24.37 -1.68 2.50
C GLU A 235 24.09 -0.50 1.57
N ALA A 236 23.53 -0.77 0.38
CA ALA A 236 23.20 0.27 -0.59
C ALA A 236 22.01 1.14 -0.15
N LEU A 237 20.96 0.53 0.43
CA LEU A 237 19.71 1.21 0.76
C LEU A 237 19.65 1.73 2.21
N ASN A 238 20.46 1.19 3.10
CA ASN A 238 20.50 1.56 4.52
C ASN A 238 21.94 1.56 5.05
N PRO A 239 22.81 2.45 4.53
CA PRO A 239 24.24 2.47 4.89
C PRO A 239 24.46 2.72 6.38
N ASP A 240 23.59 3.51 7.01
CA ASP A 240 23.67 3.87 8.44
C ASP A 240 23.04 2.82 9.35
N ARG A 241 22.50 1.73 8.80
CA ARG A 241 21.85 0.62 9.53
C ARG A 241 20.76 1.11 10.48
N MET A 242 20.00 2.11 10.05
CA MET A 242 18.87 2.64 10.79
C MET A 242 17.79 1.56 10.91
N PRO A 243 17.32 1.23 12.12
CA PRO A 243 16.14 0.38 12.29
C PRO A 243 14.93 1.03 11.60
N GLY A 244 14.25 0.27 10.74
CA GLY A 244 13.05 0.68 10.03
C GLY A 244 11.75 0.30 10.73
#